data_AF-A0A6G1SP36-F1
#
_entry.id   AF-A0A6G1SP36-F1
#
_cell.length_a   1.000
_cell.length_b   1.000
_cell.length_c   1.000
_cell.angle_alpha   90.00
_cell.angle_beta   90.00
_cell.angle_gamma   90.00
#
_symmetry.space_group_name_H-M   'P 1'
#
loop_
_entity.id
_entity.type
_entity.pdbx_description
1 polymer ?
#
loop_
_entity_poly.entity_id
_entity_poly.type
_entity_poly.pdbx_seq_one_letter_code
_entity_poly.pdbx_strand_id
1 'polypeptide(L)'
;MFAPSSLLNSTKSTLRLAYNQLKSIKFDMASQKTSALIFLHGLGDQGSSWQMQLEPMIPAHVKCICPTAPTMAVTLNFGMRMNSWFDLRSLNPNDPEDEEGIVSASKKIHELIADQEKQGIPHDRIILGGFSQGGALALYAAFTYPKKVGRRGGAILLAAAS
;
A
#
# COMPACT_ATOMS: atom_id res chain seq x y z
N MET A 1 0.32 63.25 -9.70
CA MET A 1 -0.68 62.84 -8.70
C MET A 1 -0.03 61.73 -7.86
N PHE A 2 0.48 62.07 -6.67
CA PHE A 2 1.20 61.11 -5.81
C PHE A 2 0.22 60.44 -4.85
N ALA A 3 0.26 59.11 -4.73
CA ALA A 3 -0.57 58.38 -3.79
C ALA A 3 -0.19 58.75 -2.34
N PRO A 4 -1.16 58.99 -1.43
CA PRO A 4 -0.87 59.32 -0.03
C PRO A 4 -0.01 58.24 0.66
N SER A 5 1.01 58.67 1.41
CA SER A 5 1.95 57.81 2.13
C SER A 5 1.29 56.83 3.12
N SER A 6 0.10 57.15 3.62
CA SER A 6 -0.71 56.29 4.49
C SER A 6 -1.24 55.04 3.78
N LEU A 7 -1.61 55.14 2.51
CA LEU A 7 -2.08 54.02 1.69
C LEU A 7 -0.95 53.03 1.39
N LEU A 8 0.25 53.52 1.12
CA LEU A 8 1.47 52.73 0.88
C LEU A 8 1.94 51.95 2.12
N ASN A 9 1.83 52.54 3.31
CA ASN A 9 2.18 51.86 4.56
C ASN A 9 1.17 50.78 4.95
N SER A 10 -0.11 51.02 4.67
CA SER A 10 -1.18 50.02 4.84
C SER A 10 -0.97 48.81 3.92
N THR A 11 -0.63 49.02 2.64
CA THR A 11 -0.38 47.90 1.71
C THR A 11 0.82 47.05 2.13
N LYS A 12 1.91 47.69 2.60
CA LYS A 12 3.10 46.97 3.08
C LYS A 12 2.82 46.15 4.34
N SER A 13 1.98 46.63 5.25
CA SER A 13 1.62 45.89 6.46
C SER A 13 0.73 44.70 6.13
N THR A 14 -0.26 44.86 5.24
CA THR A 14 -1.13 43.77 4.78
C THR A 14 -0.34 42.68 4.05
N LEU A 15 0.60 43.05 3.18
CA LEU A 15 1.46 42.08 2.49
C LEU A 15 2.36 41.31 3.45
N ARG A 16 2.88 41.99 4.48
CA ARG A 16 3.73 41.34 5.50
C ARG A 16 2.92 40.40 6.41
N LEU A 17 1.68 40.77 6.72
CA LEU A 17 0.75 39.90 7.43
C LEU A 17 0.40 38.66 6.60
N ALA A 18 0.04 38.82 5.33
CA ALA A 18 -0.25 37.70 4.42
C ALA A 18 0.97 36.78 4.23
N TYR A 19 2.17 37.35 4.09
CA TYR A 19 3.42 36.60 3.99
C TYR A 19 3.75 35.81 5.27
N ASN A 20 3.53 36.41 6.44
CA ASN A 20 3.73 35.74 7.72
C ASN A 20 2.67 34.65 7.96
N GLN A 21 1.44 34.85 7.48
CA GLN A 21 0.35 33.88 7.55
C GLN A 21 0.61 32.67 6.63
N LEU A 22 1.21 32.87 5.46
CA LEU A 22 1.71 31.79 4.60
C LEU A 22 2.85 31.01 5.27
N LYS A 23 3.79 31.69 5.92
CA LYS A 23 4.87 31.03 6.69
C LYS A 23 4.36 30.27 7.92
N SER A 24 3.24 30.67 8.51
CA SER A 24 2.62 29.97 9.65
C SER A 24 1.80 28.76 9.23
N ILE A 25 1.61 28.50 7.93
CA ILE A 25 1.12 27.21 7.45
C ILE A 25 2.23 26.19 7.70
N LYS A 26 2.29 25.69 8.94
CA LYS A 26 2.98 24.46 9.25
C LYS A 26 2.21 23.37 8.52
N PHE A 27 2.68 22.98 7.33
CA PHE A 27 2.32 21.67 6.81
C PHE A 27 2.77 20.67 7.87
N ASP A 28 1.81 19.98 8.47
CA ASP A 28 2.10 18.91 9.42
C ASP A 28 2.66 17.71 8.65
N MET A 29 3.91 17.85 8.20
CA MET A 29 4.65 16.83 7.47
C MET A 29 4.81 15.56 8.31
N ALA A 30 4.61 15.64 9.64
CA ALA A 30 4.68 14.49 10.53
C ALA A 30 3.50 13.51 10.33
N SER A 31 2.37 13.98 9.79
CA SER A 31 1.19 13.15 9.51
C SER A 31 1.13 12.62 8.07
N GLN A 32 1.99 13.14 7.17
CA GLN A 32 1.94 12.75 5.76
C GLN A 32 2.55 11.35 5.56
N LYS A 33 1.73 10.41 5.05
CA LYS A 33 2.21 9.10 4.60
C LYS A 33 3.00 9.29 3.30
N THR A 34 4.30 9.03 3.33
CA THR A 34 5.22 9.21 2.18
C THR A 34 5.62 7.88 1.52
N SER A 35 5.22 6.77 2.10
CA SER A 35 5.48 5.39 1.62
C SER A 35 4.34 4.48 2.07
N ALA A 36 4.21 3.31 1.45
CA ALA A 36 3.19 2.34 1.84
C ALA A 36 3.77 0.92 1.93
N LEU A 37 3.27 0.16 2.88
CA LEU A 37 3.39 -1.30 2.96
C LEU A 37 2.04 -1.89 2.60
N ILE A 38 1.96 -2.68 1.53
CA ILE A 38 0.81 -3.53 1.22
C ILE A 38 1.18 -4.95 1.64
N PHE A 39 0.50 -5.49 2.65
CA PHE A 39 0.79 -6.80 3.21
C PHE A 39 -0.38 -7.77 3.04
N LEU A 40 -0.13 -8.91 2.37
CA LEU A 40 -1.14 -9.92 2.05
C LEU A 40 -1.08 -11.08 3.05
N HIS A 41 -2.20 -11.34 3.72
CA HIS A 41 -2.31 -12.42 4.71
C HIS A 41 -2.27 -13.82 4.08
N GLY A 42 -2.02 -14.85 4.89
CA GLY A 42 -2.05 -16.26 4.48
C GLY A 42 -3.46 -16.82 4.34
N LEU A 43 -3.58 -18.03 3.79
CA LEU A 43 -4.86 -18.73 3.59
C LEU A 43 -5.69 -18.78 4.89
N GLY A 44 -6.96 -18.39 4.82
CA GLY A 44 -7.92 -18.47 5.93
C GLY A 44 -7.86 -17.32 6.95
N ASP A 45 -6.87 -16.44 6.86
CA ASP A 45 -6.74 -15.27 7.75
C ASP A 45 -7.49 -14.04 7.20
N GLN A 46 -7.28 -12.87 7.80
CA GLN A 46 -7.88 -11.60 7.43
C GLN A 46 -6.85 -10.47 7.54
N GLY A 47 -7.04 -9.40 6.77
CA GLY A 47 -6.08 -8.29 6.72
C GLY A 47 -5.97 -7.52 8.05
N SER A 48 -7.05 -7.41 8.81
CA SER A 48 -7.05 -6.71 10.11
C SER A 48 -6.10 -7.35 11.13
N SER A 49 -5.99 -8.68 11.16
CA SER A 49 -5.01 -9.39 12.00
C SER A 49 -3.59 -9.29 11.48
N TRP A 50 -3.30 -8.68 10.34
CA TRP A 50 -1.92 -8.33 9.98
C TRP A 50 -1.66 -6.86 10.21
N GLN A 51 -2.64 -6.02 9.98
CA GLN A 51 -2.55 -4.59 10.25
C GLN A 51 -2.26 -4.31 11.72
N MET A 52 -2.97 -4.97 12.63
CA MET A 52 -2.81 -4.77 14.08
C MET A 52 -1.39 -5.13 14.58
N GLN A 53 -0.75 -6.16 14.02
CA GLN A 53 0.60 -6.56 14.43
C GLN A 53 1.70 -5.78 13.68
N LEU A 54 1.47 -5.35 12.43
CA LEU A 54 2.46 -4.62 11.64
C LEU A 54 2.49 -3.12 11.93
N GLU A 55 1.34 -2.49 12.16
CA GLU A 55 1.24 -1.04 12.31
C GLU A 55 2.11 -0.46 13.45
N PRO A 56 2.26 -1.12 14.62
CA PRO A 56 3.19 -0.69 15.66
C PRO A 56 4.68 -0.85 15.31
N MET A 57 5.01 -1.70 14.33
CA MET A 57 6.38 -2.06 13.97
C MET A 57 6.93 -1.22 12.80
N ILE A 58 6.06 -0.52 12.06
CA ILE A 58 6.47 0.26 10.89
C ILE A 58 6.65 1.75 11.24
N PRO A 59 7.54 2.48 10.53
CA PRO A 59 7.71 3.92 10.74
C PRO A 59 6.40 4.71 10.49
N ALA A 60 6.20 5.79 11.24
CA ALA A 60 4.99 6.62 11.16
C ALA A 60 4.68 7.17 9.75
N HIS A 61 5.71 7.38 8.93
CA HIS A 61 5.59 7.86 7.54
C HIS A 61 5.17 6.77 6.54
N VAL A 62 5.07 5.50 6.98
CA VAL A 62 4.60 4.37 6.18
C VAL A 62 3.10 4.16 6.43
N LYS A 63 2.32 4.02 5.36
CA LYS A 63 0.92 3.61 5.41
C LYS A 63 0.85 2.08 5.43
N CYS A 64 0.24 1.49 6.46
CA CYS A 64 -0.03 0.05 6.51
C CYS A 64 -1.32 -0.24 5.76
N ILE A 65 -1.29 -1.14 4.78
CA ILE A 65 -2.45 -1.56 3.99
C ILE A 65 -2.48 -3.08 4.00
N CYS A 66 -3.45 -3.67 4.71
CA CYS A 66 -3.62 -5.11 4.78
C CYS A 66 -5.02 -5.47 4.25
N PRO A 67 -5.16 -5.72 2.94
CA PRO A 67 -6.44 -6.13 2.38
C PRO A 67 -6.82 -7.54 2.84
N THR A 68 -8.13 -7.81 2.93
CA THR A 68 -8.67 -9.15 3.18
C THR A 68 -9.05 -9.80 1.85
N ALA A 69 -8.58 -11.02 1.62
CA ALA A 69 -8.95 -11.82 0.46
C ALA A 69 -10.45 -12.16 0.46
N PRO A 70 -11.09 -12.32 -0.71
CA PRO A 70 -12.49 -12.73 -0.77
C PRO A 70 -12.68 -14.16 -0.22
N THR A 71 -13.89 -14.44 0.28
CA THR A 71 -14.25 -15.79 0.71
C THR A 71 -14.60 -16.68 -0.49
N MET A 72 -13.82 -17.73 -0.71
CA MET A 72 -14.02 -18.70 -1.80
C MET A 72 -13.80 -20.14 -1.33
N ALA A 73 -14.29 -21.10 -2.11
CA ALA A 73 -14.01 -22.52 -1.87
C ALA A 73 -12.55 -22.84 -2.23
N VAL A 74 -11.91 -23.69 -1.44
CA VAL A 74 -10.49 -24.05 -1.61
C VAL A 74 -10.38 -25.56 -1.83
N THR A 75 -9.83 -25.95 -2.99
CA THR A 75 -9.76 -27.33 -3.45
C THR A 75 -8.93 -28.21 -2.50
N LEU A 76 -7.76 -27.75 -2.05
CA LEU A 76 -6.90 -28.45 -1.07
C LEU A 76 -7.64 -28.77 0.23
N ASN A 77 -8.59 -27.90 0.61
CA ASN A 77 -9.37 -28.00 1.83
C ASN A 77 -10.77 -28.58 1.57
N PHE A 78 -10.91 -29.49 0.61
CA PHE A 78 -12.15 -30.19 0.28
C PHE A 78 -13.34 -29.24 -0.01
N GLY A 79 -13.08 -28.07 -0.59
CA GLY A 79 -14.09 -27.09 -0.94
C GLY A 79 -14.58 -26.23 0.23
N MET A 80 -13.97 -26.33 1.42
CA MET A 80 -14.28 -25.43 2.53
C MET A 80 -14.12 -23.96 2.11
N ARG A 81 -15.08 -23.13 2.48
CA ARG A 81 -15.07 -21.69 2.15
C ARG A 81 -14.29 -20.90 3.20
N MET A 82 -13.27 -20.18 2.76
CA MET A 82 -12.44 -19.35 3.61
C MET A 82 -11.84 -18.19 2.79
N ASN A 83 -11.21 -17.23 3.46
CA ASN A 83 -10.54 -16.13 2.77
C ASN A 83 -9.33 -16.67 2.02
N SER A 84 -9.34 -16.53 0.70
CA SER A 84 -8.26 -17.01 -0.16
C SER A 84 -8.08 -16.10 -1.37
N TRP A 85 -6.83 -15.93 -1.77
CA TRP A 85 -6.46 -15.06 -2.88
C TRP A 85 -6.73 -15.71 -4.24
N PHE A 86 -6.55 -17.02 -4.32
CA PHE A 86 -6.73 -17.88 -5.49
C PHE A 86 -6.95 -19.31 -5.00
N ASP A 87 -7.51 -20.19 -5.84
CA ASP A 87 -7.77 -21.56 -5.43
C ASP A 87 -6.46 -22.34 -5.19
N LEU A 88 -6.22 -22.73 -3.95
CA LEU A 88 -5.08 -23.59 -3.62
C LEU A 88 -5.49 -25.04 -3.85
N ARG A 89 -4.90 -25.68 -4.88
CA ARG A 89 -5.25 -27.03 -5.31
C ARG A 89 -4.37 -28.12 -4.70
N SER A 90 -3.08 -27.85 -4.58
CA SER A 90 -2.06 -28.77 -4.06
C SER A 90 -0.92 -27.98 -3.40
N LEU A 91 -0.12 -28.68 -2.58
CA LEU A 91 1.15 -28.17 -2.04
C LEU A 91 2.37 -28.72 -2.81
N ASN A 92 2.15 -29.62 -3.76
CA ASN A 92 3.22 -30.15 -4.60
C ASN A 92 3.54 -29.14 -5.71
N PRO A 93 4.80 -28.68 -5.84
CA PRO A 93 5.18 -27.68 -6.84
C PRO A 93 5.04 -28.16 -8.30
N ASN A 94 4.86 -29.47 -8.53
CA ASN A 94 4.68 -30.03 -9.85
C ASN A 94 3.20 -30.13 -10.27
N ASP A 95 2.27 -29.88 -9.33
CA ASP A 95 0.84 -29.96 -9.63
C ASP A 95 0.35 -28.63 -10.23
N PRO A 96 -0.70 -28.65 -11.08
CA PRO A 96 -1.22 -27.44 -11.69
C PRO A 96 -1.74 -26.41 -10.67
N GLU A 97 -1.29 -25.16 -10.82
CA GLU A 97 -1.78 -24.01 -10.04
C GLU A 97 -3.06 -23.40 -10.62
N ASP A 98 -3.73 -22.55 -9.83
CA ASP A 98 -4.84 -21.72 -10.29
C ASP A 98 -4.33 -20.44 -10.98
N GLU A 99 -3.74 -20.59 -12.17
CA GLU A 99 -3.13 -19.47 -12.91
C GLU A 99 -4.11 -18.31 -13.14
N GLU A 100 -5.34 -18.60 -13.52
CA GLU A 100 -6.38 -17.57 -13.74
C GLU A 100 -6.70 -16.81 -12.45
N GLY A 101 -6.82 -17.52 -11.32
CA GLY A 101 -7.02 -16.91 -10.02
C GLY A 101 -5.83 -16.05 -9.58
N ILE A 102 -4.61 -16.54 -9.76
CA ILE A 102 -3.37 -15.80 -9.46
C ILE A 102 -3.31 -14.51 -10.29
N VAL A 103 -3.56 -14.59 -11.60
CA VAL A 103 -3.59 -13.42 -12.50
C VAL A 103 -4.69 -12.44 -12.06
N SER A 104 -5.90 -12.91 -11.78
CA SER A 104 -7.02 -12.08 -11.33
C SER A 104 -6.70 -11.37 -10.01
N ALA A 105 -6.15 -12.09 -9.04
CA ALA A 105 -5.76 -11.53 -7.76
C ALA A 105 -4.63 -10.51 -7.91
N SER A 106 -3.65 -10.77 -8.77
CA SER A 106 -2.52 -9.85 -9.02
C SER A 106 -3.00 -8.50 -9.58
N LYS A 107 -4.00 -8.50 -10.48
CA LYS A 107 -4.59 -7.27 -11.01
C LYS A 107 -5.20 -6.41 -9.91
N LYS A 108 -5.87 -7.01 -8.93
CA LYS A 108 -6.41 -6.28 -7.77
C LYS A 108 -5.30 -5.66 -6.93
N ILE A 109 -4.17 -6.35 -6.78
CA ILE A 109 -3.00 -5.77 -6.09
C ILE A 109 -2.40 -4.61 -6.91
N HIS A 110 -2.34 -4.73 -8.24
CA HIS A 110 -1.90 -3.66 -9.12
C HIS A 110 -2.79 -2.42 -9.04
N GLU A 111 -4.10 -2.61 -8.93
CA GLU A 111 -5.07 -1.54 -8.69
C GLU A 111 -4.81 -0.82 -7.36
N LEU A 112 -4.56 -1.57 -6.28
CA LEU A 112 -4.21 -1.01 -4.97
C LEU A 112 -2.92 -0.16 -5.03
N ILE A 113 -1.92 -0.61 -5.78
CA ILE A 113 -0.67 0.15 -6.02
C ILE A 113 -0.99 1.44 -6.78
N ALA A 114 -1.76 1.36 -7.86
CA ALA A 114 -2.16 2.52 -8.66
C ALA A 114 -2.96 3.54 -7.84
N ASP A 115 -3.80 3.07 -6.92
CA ASP A 115 -4.55 3.95 -6.02
C ASP A 115 -3.66 4.64 -4.99
N GLN A 116 -2.57 4.01 -4.55
CA GLN A 116 -1.57 4.70 -3.72
C GLN A 116 -0.78 5.73 -4.52
N GLU A 117 -0.46 5.45 -5.79
CA GLU A 117 0.15 6.44 -6.70
C GLU A 117 -0.75 7.67 -6.87
N LYS A 118 -2.06 7.48 -7.07
CA LYS A 118 -3.04 8.58 -7.15
C LYS A 118 -3.11 9.40 -5.85
N GLN A 119 -2.85 8.76 -4.71
CA GLN A 119 -2.79 9.41 -3.39
C GLN A 119 -1.42 10.06 -3.11
N GLY A 120 -0.51 10.08 -4.08
CA GLY A 120 0.78 10.76 -3.99
C GLY A 120 1.93 9.91 -3.43
N ILE A 121 1.73 8.60 -3.24
CA ILE A 121 2.81 7.68 -2.85
C ILE A 121 3.38 7.04 -4.13
N PRO A 122 4.60 7.39 -4.55
CA PRO A 122 5.17 6.85 -5.79
C PRO A 122 5.43 5.33 -5.66
N HIS A 123 5.27 4.60 -6.77
CA HIS A 123 5.40 3.13 -6.78
C HIS A 123 6.75 2.60 -6.27
N ASP A 124 7.83 3.38 -6.38
CA ASP A 124 9.16 3.01 -5.88
C ASP A 124 9.29 3.13 -4.34
N ARG A 125 8.27 3.71 -3.67
CA ARG A 125 8.09 3.80 -2.22
C ARG A 125 6.92 2.95 -1.70
N ILE A 126 6.43 2.04 -2.53
CA ILE A 126 5.46 1.02 -2.14
C ILE A 126 6.21 -0.30 -1.99
N ILE A 127 6.03 -0.94 -0.84
CA ILE A 127 6.56 -2.27 -0.53
C ILE A 127 5.40 -3.24 -0.62
N LEU A 128 5.56 -4.30 -1.40
CA LEU A 128 4.66 -5.46 -1.36
C LEU A 128 5.27 -6.52 -0.45
N GLY A 129 4.45 -7.06 0.45
CA GLY A 129 4.82 -8.22 1.23
C GLY A 129 3.63 -9.12 1.50
N GLY A 130 3.91 -10.27 2.09
CA GLY A 130 2.85 -11.19 2.49
C GLY A 130 3.37 -12.43 3.18
N PHE A 131 2.43 -13.18 3.74
CA PHE A 131 2.67 -14.44 4.44
C PHE A 131 2.05 -15.61 3.67
N SER A 132 2.79 -16.72 3.54
CA SER A 132 2.32 -17.96 2.90
C SER A 132 1.67 -17.70 1.53
N GLN A 133 0.38 -18.03 1.32
CA GLN A 133 -0.36 -17.76 0.07
C GLN A 133 -0.29 -16.27 -0.35
N GLY A 134 -0.44 -15.34 0.61
CA GLY A 134 -0.32 -13.91 0.35
C GLY A 134 1.10 -13.51 -0.05
N GLY A 135 2.12 -14.19 0.49
CA GLY A 135 3.52 -13.99 0.10
C GLY A 135 3.78 -14.37 -1.35
N ALA A 136 3.25 -15.52 -1.79
CA ALA A 136 3.34 -15.97 -3.18
C ALA A 136 2.67 -14.96 -4.13
N LEU A 137 1.46 -14.49 -3.79
CA LEU A 137 0.78 -13.47 -4.58
C LEU A 137 1.54 -12.13 -4.61
N ALA A 138 2.09 -11.70 -3.47
CA ALA A 138 2.85 -10.45 -3.39
C ALA A 138 4.08 -10.50 -4.31
N LEU A 139 4.78 -11.64 -4.35
CA LEU A 139 5.90 -11.87 -5.24
C LEU A 139 5.49 -11.80 -6.71
N TYR A 140 4.45 -12.57 -7.08
CA TYR A 140 3.92 -12.58 -8.45
C TYR A 140 3.48 -11.19 -8.90
N ALA A 141 2.72 -10.47 -8.06
CA ALA A 141 2.25 -9.14 -8.34
C ALA A 141 3.40 -8.13 -8.47
N ALA A 142 4.45 -8.23 -7.65
CA ALA A 142 5.63 -7.37 -7.73
C ALA A 142 6.37 -7.53 -9.07
N PHE A 143 6.58 -8.76 -9.54
CA PHE A 143 7.31 -9.04 -10.77
C PHE A 143 6.50 -8.79 -12.05
N THR A 144 5.17 -8.87 -11.96
CA THR A 144 4.28 -8.62 -13.11
C THR A 144 3.75 -7.19 -13.18
N TYR A 145 4.04 -6.33 -12.19
CA TYR A 145 3.64 -4.94 -12.25
C TYR A 145 4.45 -4.18 -13.33
N PRO A 146 3.81 -3.37 -14.20
CA PRO A 146 4.51 -2.72 -15.32
C PRO A 146 5.62 -1.73 -14.90
N LYS A 147 5.54 -1.19 -13.68
CA LYS A 147 6.55 -0.29 -13.11
C LYS A 147 7.37 -1.04 -12.07
N LYS A 148 8.64 -0.69 -11.88
CA LYS A 148 9.47 -1.32 -10.86
C LYS A 148 9.04 -0.88 -9.46
N VAL A 149 8.21 -1.68 -8.79
CA VAL A 149 7.85 -1.49 -7.37
C VAL A 149 9.09 -1.72 -6.50
N GLY A 150 9.25 -0.97 -5.42
CA GLY A 150 10.27 -1.27 -4.40
C GLY A 150 11.74 -1.06 -4.82
N ARG A 151 12.05 -0.23 -5.83
CA ARG A 151 13.46 0.03 -6.25
C ARG A 151 14.36 0.58 -5.12
N ARG A 152 13.78 1.10 -4.03
CA ARG A 152 14.46 1.45 -2.76
C ARG A 152 13.91 0.69 -1.53
N GLY A 153 12.92 -0.20 -1.70
CA GLY A 153 12.13 -0.80 -0.60
C GLY A 153 11.88 -2.31 -0.68
N GLY A 154 12.28 -2.99 -1.75
CA GLY A 154 12.15 -4.45 -1.91
C GLY A 154 10.70 -4.97 -1.96
N ALA A 155 10.55 -6.21 -2.40
CA ALA A 155 9.39 -7.03 -2.05
C ALA A 155 9.83 -7.92 -0.87
N ILE A 156 9.04 -7.97 0.20
CA ILE A 156 9.35 -8.77 1.39
C ILE A 156 8.48 -10.03 1.37
N LEU A 157 9.09 -11.17 1.07
CA LEU A 157 8.46 -12.47 1.24
C LEU A 157 8.68 -12.93 2.69
N LEU A 158 7.61 -13.07 3.48
CA LEU A 158 7.65 -13.89 4.69
C LEU A 158 7.15 -15.28 4.31
N ALA A 159 8.10 -16.15 3.95
CA ALA A 159 7.80 -17.54 3.65
C ALA A 159 7.39 -18.26 4.94
N ALA A 160 6.22 -18.91 4.91
CA ALA A 160 6.04 -20.17 5.62
C ALA A 160 6.06 -21.25 4.56
N ALA A 161 7.24 -21.85 4.38
CA ALA A 161 7.38 -23.18 3.81
C ALA A 161 8.27 -23.93 4.80
N SER A 162 7.66 -24.81 5.59
CA SER A 162 8.31 -25.88 6.34
C SER A 162 7.48 -27.13 6.11
#